data_AF-A0A6G3YUB9-F1
#
_entry.id   AF-A0A6G3YUB9-F1
#
_cell.length_a   1.000
_cell.length_b   1.000
_cell.length_c   1.000
_cell.angle_alpha   90.00
_cell.angle_beta   90.00
_cell.angle_gamma   90.00
#
_symmetry.space_group_name_H-M   'P 1'
#
loop_
_entity.id
_entity.type
_entity.pdbx_description
1 polymer ?
#
loop_
_entity_poly.entity_id
_entity_poly.type
_entity_poly.pdbx_seq_one_letter_code
_entity_poly.pdbx_strand_id
1 'polypeptide(L)'
;METQFEIVVEALPDNHIPVLRAIREMLGSSLKESKELLTYVKASCPCILIAGVEQTLAENFANRLISVGVEAKVRASSMSRPMLIYPRLDKRCQYHWFFGLQNINGEKI
;
A
#
# COMPACT_ATOMS: atom_id res chain seq x y z
N MET A 1 -23.38 2.33 4.28
CA MET A 1 -21.96 2.72 4.40
C MET A 1 -21.16 1.57 3.82
N GLU A 2 -20.44 1.80 2.73
CA GLU A 2 -19.51 0.77 2.24
C GLU A 2 -18.38 0.62 3.26
N THR A 3 -18.16 -0.61 3.72
CA THR A 3 -17.06 -0.92 4.62
C THR A 3 -15.74 -0.74 3.86
N GLN A 4 -14.88 0.13 4.38
CA GLN A 4 -13.54 0.32 3.86
C GLN A 4 -12.57 -0.60 4.61
N PHE A 5 -11.41 -0.83 4.01
CA PHE A 5 -10.39 -1.75 4.50
C PHE A 5 -9.04 -1.06 4.63
N GLU A 6 -8.18 -1.65 5.45
CA GLU A 6 -6.79 -1.25 5.64
C GLU A 6 -5.86 -2.46 5.56
N ILE A 7 -4.63 -2.17 5.13
CA ILE A 7 -3.55 -3.13 4.98
C ILE A 7 -2.58 -2.88 6.13
N VAL A 8 -2.44 -3.87 6.99
CA VAL A 8 -1.50 -3.88 8.11
C VAL A 8 -0.27 -4.70 7.69
N VAL A 9 0.92 -4.12 7.82
CA VAL A 9 2.19 -4.82 7.67
C VAL A 9 2.69 -5.20 9.05
N GLU A 10 2.79 -6.50 9.31
CA GLU A 10 3.13 -7.11 10.59
C GLU A 10 4.63 -7.40 10.70
N ALA A 11 5.26 -7.80 9.58
CA ALA A 11 6.70 -8.03 9.48
C ALA A 11 7.20 -7.85 8.04
N LEU A 12 8.49 -7.54 7.91
CA LEU A 12 9.19 -7.47 6.62
C LEU A 12 10.22 -8.61 6.52
N PRO A 13 10.45 -9.15 5.31
CA PRO A 13 11.51 -10.13 5.10
C PRO A 13 12.89 -9.47 5.16
N ASP A 14 13.94 -10.23 5.47
CA ASP A 14 15.33 -9.72 5.49
C ASP A 14 15.77 -9.17 4.11
N ASN A 15 15.32 -9.81 3.02
CA ASN A 15 15.57 -9.33 1.67
C ASN A 15 14.51 -8.30 1.24
N HIS A 16 14.88 -7.02 1.30
CA HIS A 16 13.95 -5.94 1.01
C HIS A 16 13.93 -5.46 -0.45
N ILE A 17 14.82 -5.97 -1.32
CA ILE A 17 14.86 -5.55 -2.73
C ILE A 17 13.54 -5.90 -3.46
N PRO A 18 12.98 -7.12 -3.31
CA PRO A 18 11.68 -7.46 -3.89
C PRO A 18 10.55 -6.58 -3.36
N VAL A 19 10.55 -6.29 -2.06
CA VAL A 19 9.55 -5.41 -1.42
C VAL A 19 9.59 -4.01 -2.00
N LEU A 20 10.80 -3.43 -2.12
CA LEU A 20 10.99 -2.10 -2.70
C LEU A 20 10.48 -2.02 -4.15
N ARG A 21 10.72 -3.07 -4.95
CA ARG A 21 10.22 -3.16 -6.32
C ARG A 21 8.71 -3.25 -6.37
N ALA A 22 8.11 -4.12 -5.56
CA ALA A 22 6.66 -4.27 -5.48
C ALA A 22 5.96 -2.96 -5.09
N ILE A 23 6.47 -2.26 -4.07
CA ILE A 23 5.94 -0.96 -3.65
C ILE A 23 6.01 0.08 -4.79
N ARG A 24 7.14 0.14 -5.51
CA ARG A 24 7.30 1.05 -6.67
C ARG A 24 6.31 0.76 -7.78
N GLU A 25 6.15 -0.51 -8.13
CA GLU A 25 5.25 -0.95 -9.20
C GLU A 25 3.79 -0.66 -8.84
N MET A 26 3.38 -0.92 -7.60
CA MET A 26 2.00 -0.71 -7.16
C MET A 26 1.63 0.76 -6.95
N LEU A 27 2.55 1.57 -6.40
CA LEU A 27 2.29 2.98 -6.07
C LEU A 27 2.71 3.96 -7.17
N GLY A 28 3.43 3.49 -8.21
CA GLY A 28 4.01 4.35 -9.24
C GLY A 28 5.05 5.35 -8.72
N SER A 29 5.60 5.12 -7.52
CA SER A 29 6.48 6.07 -6.84
C SER A 29 7.94 6.00 -7.33
N SER A 30 8.66 7.11 -7.17
CA SER A 30 10.10 7.17 -7.44
C SER A 30 10.90 6.25 -6.51
N LEU A 31 12.13 5.90 -6.90
CA LEU A 31 13.03 5.10 -6.06
C LEU A 31 13.29 5.75 -4.69
N LYS A 32 13.36 7.08 -4.64
CA LYS A 32 13.56 7.82 -3.40
C LYS A 32 12.37 7.64 -2.46
N GLU A 33 11.17 7.93 -2.94
CA GLU A 33 9.94 7.82 -2.15
C GLU A 33 9.73 6.40 -1.61
N SER A 34 9.95 5.37 -2.42
CA SER A 34 9.79 3.99 -1.96
C SER A 34 10.84 3.57 -0.95
N LYS A 35 12.08 4.07 -1.05
CA LYS A 35 13.10 3.81 -0.04
C LYS A 35 12.73 4.45 1.29
N GLU A 36 12.22 5.67 1.26
CA GLU A 36 11.79 6.35 2.47
C GLU A 36 10.56 5.66 3.09
N LEU A 37 9.58 5.25 2.27
CA LEU A 37 8.42 4.47 2.72
C LEU A 37 8.85 3.14 3.36
N LEU A 38 9.73 2.39 2.70
CA LEU A 38 10.27 1.14 3.26
C LEU A 38 11.02 1.39 4.58
N THR A 39 11.76 2.50 4.69
CA THR A 39 12.45 2.88 5.94
C THR A 39 11.45 3.16 7.06
N TYR A 40 10.35 3.85 6.74
CA TYR A 40 9.27 4.07 7.69
C TYR A 40 8.62 2.76 8.14
N VAL A 41 8.20 1.91 7.19
CA VAL A 41 7.55 0.62 7.51
C VAL A 41 8.46 -0.23 8.39
N LYS A 42 9.77 -0.28 8.11
CA LYS A 42 10.75 -0.98 8.97
C LYS A 42 10.77 -0.44 10.40
N ALA A 43 10.77 0.87 10.56
CA ALA A 43 10.88 1.51 11.87
C ALA A 43 9.55 1.46 12.66
N SER A 44 8.42 1.27 11.98
CA SER A 44 7.09 1.34 12.58
C SER A 44 6.34 0.01 12.57
N CYS A 45 6.95 -1.09 12.11
CA CYS A 45 6.33 -2.40 12.08
C CYS A 45 6.04 -2.91 13.51
N PRO A 46 4.82 -3.38 13.83
CA PRO A 46 3.64 -3.48 12.95
C PRO A 46 2.96 -2.13 12.70
N CYS A 47 2.62 -1.83 11.43
CA CYS A 47 1.99 -0.56 11.04
C CYS A 47 0.90 -0.71 9.97
N ILE A 48 -0.03 0.23 9.93
CA ILE A 48 -0.96 0.40 8.81
C ILE A 48 -0.19 1.05 7.66
N LEU A 49 -0.22 0.45 6.47
CA LEU A 49 0.41 0.99 5.26
C LEU A 49 -0.60 1.81 4.45
N ILE A 50 -1.77 1.25 4.17
CA ILE A 50 -2.86 1.89 3.43
C ILE A 50 -4.16 1.68 4.22
N ALA A 51 -4.99 2.71 4.31
CA ALA A 51 -6.31 2.66 4.94
C ALA A 51 -7.39 3.28 4.04
N GLY A 52 -8.65 2.98 4.33
CA GLY A 52 -9.79 3.59 3.66
C GLY A 52 -9.97 3.20 2.19
N VAL A 53 -9.53 2.00 1.81
CA VAL A 53 -9.62 1.47 0.45
C VAL A 53 -10.66 0.35 0.35
N GLU A 54 -11.18 0.10 -0.86
CA GLU A 54 -12.09 -1.02 -1.10
C GLU A 54 -11.41 -2.37 -0.84
N GLN A 55 -12.24 -3.39 -0.56
CA GLN A 55 -11.75 -4.73 -0.21
C GLN A 55 -10.85 -5.33 -1.28
N THR A 56 -11.29 -5.35 -2.54
CA THR A 56 -10.57 -5.94 -3.67
C THR A 56 -9.18 -5.33 -3.85
N LEU A 57 -9.10 -4.00 -3.75
CA LEU A 57 -7.82 -3.28 -3.80
C LEU A 57 -6.93 -3.64 -2.61
N ALA A 58 -7.48 -3.67 -1.39
CA ALA A 58 -6.73 -4.03 -0.19
C ALA A 58 -6.15 -5.45 -0.28
N GLU A 59 -6.97 -6.41 -0.72
CA GLU A 59 -6.58 -7.80 -0.89
C GLU A 59 -5.53 -7.97 -1.99
N ASN A 60 -5.72 -7.35 -3.16
CA ASN A 60 -4.74 -7.41 -4.25
C ASN A 60 -3.37 -6.85 -3.82
N PHE A 61 -3.37 -5.73 -3.10
CA PHE A 61 -2.16 -5.10 -2.62
C PHE A 61 -1.49 -5.94 -1.53
N ALA A 62 -2.26 -6.45 -0.56
CA ALA A 62 -1.75 -7.34 0.48
C ALA A 62 -1.17 -8.64 -0.13
N ASN A 63 -1.87 -9.27 -1.07
CA ASN A 63 -1.40 -10.47 -1.76
C ASN A 63 -0.08 -10.24 -2.50
N ARG A 64 0.08 -9.07 -3.14
CA ARG A 64 1.34 -8.72 -3.80
C ARG A 64 2.48 -8.54 -2.80
N LEU A 65 2.24 -7.93 -1.63
CA LEU A 65 3.22 -7.84 -0.55
C LEU A 65 3.59 -9.23 -0.01
N ILE A 66 2.60 -10.09 0.23
CA ILE A 66 2.80 -11.47 0.71
C ILE A 66 3.64 -12.28 -0.30
N SER A 67 3.39 -12.14 -1.60
CA SER A 67 4.16 -12.85 -2.63
C SER A 67 5.65 -12.50 -2.66
N VAL A 68 6.05 -11.36 -2.07
CA VAL A 68 7.44 -10.93 -1.93
C VAL A 68 7.99 -11.12 -0.52
N GLY A 69 7.28 -11.88 0.32
CA GLY A 69 7.71 -12.30 1.66
C GLY A 69 7.35 -11.34 2.80
N VAL A 70 6.47 -10.35 2.56
CA VAL A 70 5.97 -9.47 3.63
C VAL A 70 4.83 -10.15 4.37
N GLU A 71 4.83 -10.10 5.70
CA GLU A 71 3.66 -10.50 6.48
C GLU A 71 2.67 -9.34 6.51
N ALA A 72 1.56 -9.48 5.79
CA ALA A 72 0.52 -8.46 5.70
C ALA A 72 -0.87 -9.05 5.97
N LYS A 73 -1.78 -8.22 6.50
CA LYS A 73 -3.18 -8.56 6.77
C LYS A 73 -4.11 -7.46 6.29
N VAL A 74 -5.31 -7.84 5.88
CA VAL A 74 -6.40 -6.92 5.56
C VAL A 74 -7.42 -6.95 6.70
N ARG A 75 -7.91 -5.79 7.11
CA ARG A 75 -9.02 -5.68 8.08
C ARG A 75 -9.91 -4.47 7.79
N ALA A 76 -11.06 -4.42 8.46
CA ALA A 76 -11.96 -3.27 8.36
C ALA A 76 -11.25 -2.01 8.87
N SER A 77 -11.39 -0.93 8.09
CA SER A 77 -10.85 0.40 8.37
C SER A 77 -11.94 1.30 8.91
N SER A 78 -11.60 2.11 9.91
CA SER A 78 -12.45 3.22 10.37
C SER A 78 -12.34 4.46 9.47
N MET A 79 -11.34 4.52 8.60
CA MET A 79 -11.17 5.59 7.61
C MET A 79 -12.14 5.40 6.44
N SER A 80 -12.84 6.47 6.09
CA SER A 80 -13.80 6.51 4.98
C SER A 80 -13.21 7.00 3.66
N ARG A 81 -11.91 7.32 3.63
CA ARG A 81 -11.19 7.84 2.45
C ARG A 81 -9.83 7.16 2.30
N PRO A 82 -9.40 6.83 1.06
CA PRO A 82 -8.10 6.23 0.83
C PRO A 82 -6.94 7.07 1.36
N MET A 83 -6.03 6.44 2.10
CA MET A 83 -4.85 7.06 2.66
C MET A 83 -3.65 6.11 2.73
N LEU A 84 -2.50 6.51 2.19
CA LEU A 84 -1.18 5.93 2.44
C LEU A 84 -0.61 6.57 3.71
N ILE A 85 -0.30 5.76 4.71
CA ILE A 85 0.22 6.24 5.99
C ILE A 85 1.75 6.35 5.89
N TYR A 86 2.24 7.58 5.76
CA TYR A 86 3.67 7.89 5.62
C TYR A 86 4.01 9.21 6.36
N PRO A 87 4.99 9.22 7.30
CA PRO A 87 5.37 10.43 8.00
C PRO A 87 6.22 11.29 7.06
N ARG A 88 5.79 12.54 6.87
CA ARG A 88 6.34 13.59 5.96
C ARG A 88 5.64 13.77 4.62
N LEU A 89 4.51 13.10 4.37
CA LEU A 89 3.50 13.58 3.42
C LEU A 89 2.44 14.44 4.13
N ASP A 90 2.89 15.45 4.88
CA ASP A 90 2.04 16.59 5.27
C ASP A 90 1.69 17.47 4.04
N LYS A 91 2.35 17.20 2.90
CA LYS A 91 1.77 17.47 1.59
C LYS A 91 0.72 16.40 1.35
N ARG A 92 -0.56 16.74 1.55
CA ARG A 92 -1.73 15.99 1.07
C ARG A 92 -1.34 15.25 -0.22
N CYS A 93 -1.13 13.93 -0.17
CA CYS A 93 -1.00 13.15 -1.39
C CYS A 93 -2.31 13.37 -2.14
N GLN A 94 -2.29 14.26 -3.14
CA GLN A 94 -3.31 14.24 -4.15
C GLN A 94 -3.09 12.91 -4.87
N TYR A 95 -3.93 11.94 -4.54
CA TYR A 95 -4.12 10.74 -5.34
C TYR A 95 -4.60 11.17 -6.72
N HIS A 96 -3.67 11.49 -7.62
CA HIS A 96 -4.02 11.80 -8.99
C HIS A 96 -4.36 10.53 -9.79
N TRP A 97 -4.18 9.33 -9.19
CA TRP A 97 -4.20 8.05 -9.91
C TRP A 97 -4.94 6.90 -9.19
N PHE A 98 -5.99 7.18 -8.40
CA PHE A 98 -6.92 6.10 -7.97
C PHE A 98 -8.11 5.88 -8.91
N PHE A 99 -8.17 6.57 -10.06
CA PHE A 99 -9.03 6.19 -11.20
C PHE A 99 -8.17 5.65 -12.34
N GLY A 100 -7.78 4.39 -12.23
CA GLY A 100 -6.98 3.74 -13.26
C GLY A 100 -6.37 2.42 -12.83
N LEU A 101 -7.09 1.59 -12.08
CA LEU A 101 -6.85 0.15 -12.17
C LEU A 101 -7.27 -0.24 -13.58
N GLN A 102 -6.32 -0.28 -14.52
CA GLN A 102 -6.56 -1.05 -15.72
C GLN A 102 -6.41 -2.52 -15.33
N ASN A 103 -7.38 -3.35 -15.72
CA ASN A 103 -7.19 -4.80 -15.70
C ASN A 103 -5.92 -5.15 -16.51
N ILE A 104 -5.44 -6.39 -16.41
CA ILE A 104 -4.33 -6.89 -17.25
C ILE A 104 -4.54 -6.73 -18.78
N ASN A 105 -5.73 -6.28 -19.19
CA ASN A 105 -6.14 -6.03 -20.57
C ASN A 105 -6.26 -4.53 -20.92
N GLY A 106 -5.89 -3.60 -20.04
CA GLY A 106 -5.84 -2.18 -20.37
C GLY A 106 -7.18 -1.43 -20.33
N GLU A 107 -8.25 -2.04 -19.80
CA GLU A 107 -9.58 -1.41 -19.78
C GLU A 107 -9.80 -0.61 -18.49
N LYS A 108 -10.40 0.58 -18.66
CA LYS A 108 -10.71 1.51 -17.57
C LYS A 108 -11.92 0.99 -16.78
N ILE A 109 -11.72 0.65 -15.51
CA ILE A 109 -12.81 0.38 -14.55
C ILE A 109 -13.45 1.71 -14.14
#